data_AF-A0A8T6G4E7-F1
#
_entry.id   AF-A0A8T6G4E7-F1
#
_cell.length_a   1.000
_cell.length_b   1.000
_cell.length_c   1.000
_cell.angle_alpha   90.00
_cell.angle_beta   90.00
_cell.angle_gamma   90.00
#
_symmetry.space_group_name_H-M   'P 1'
#
loop_
_entity.id
_entity.type
_entity.pdbx_description
1 polymer ?
#
loop_
_entity_poly.entity_id
_entity_poly.type
_entity_poly.pdbx_seq_one_letter_code
_entity_poly.pdbx_strand_id
1 'polypeptide(L)'
;MQDLHEAEIADAVTPSAPTDGEDAVAIAHLIGALERGVDWPTAVLEAMSIWRTATETIGDRRNNYFVGGEAFDWMLMAERLCEVAGTLIPDDEREELLFSGRFPESFDAERFKELLGAQKHSGFLNYYYGVVVEEALQLAVEREVHKRAVSNGNQYQGDFSEEAYFRIYRRSLTELLQDFCAEMGYINEGVISLSQCKEFLYWLFKYRMRISDKAKVASDTRKGIAQLREIAEAQPQTGGGYAPEQP
;
A
#
# COMPACT_ATOMS: atom_id res chain seq x y z
N MET A 1 40.28 27.95 -25.96
CA MET A 1 40.14 26.96 -24.88
C MET A 1 38.72 26.47 -24.94
N GLN A 2 38.57 25.46 -25.80
CA GLN A 2 37.35 24.76 -26.19
C GLN A 2 37.06 23.64 -25.17
N ASP A 3 35.78 23.25 -25.12
CA ASP A 3 35.27 21.93 -24.75
C ASP A 3 35.11 21.63 -23.24
N LEU A 4 33.86 21.67 -22.73
CA LEU A 4 32.84 20.60 -22.74
C LEU A 4 33.02 19.61 -21.59
N HIS A 5 32.20 19.76 -20.55
CA HIS A 5 31.73 18.65 -19.74
C HIS A 5 30.30 18.95 -19.24
N GLU A 6 29.36 18.93 -20.19
CA GLU A 6 28.03 18.38 -19.91
C GLU A 6 28.24 16.87 -19.78
N ALA A 7 28.14 16.37 -18.55
CA ALA A 7 28.03 14.93 -18.30
C ALA A 7 26.57 14.66 -17.95
N GLU A 8 25.90 14.04 -18.92
CA GLU A 8 24.57 13.45 -18.84
C GLU A 8 24.44 12.57 -17.58
N ILE A 9 23.47 12.89 -16.73
CA ILE A 9 22.90 11.91 -15.80
C ILE A 9 21.77 11.21 -16.58
N ALA A 10 22.16 10.26 -17.42
CA ALA A 10 21.26 9.24 -17.91
C ALA A 10 21.33 8.09 -16.91
N ASP A 11 20.52 8.16 -15.85
CA ASP A 11 20.28 7.02 -14.97
C ASP A 11 19.30 6.09 -15.71
N ALA A 12 19.84 5.30 -16.63
CA ALA A 12 19.11 4.21 -17.24
C ALA A 12 18.96 3.11 -16.18
N VAL A 13 17.87 3.18 -15.41
CA VAL A 13 17.37 2.08 -14.60
C VAL A 13 17.27 0.87 -15.52
N THR A 14 18.20 -0.06 -15.37
CA THR A 14 18.20 -1.31 -16.11
C THR A 14 17.13 -2.20 -15.46
N PRO A 15 16.13 -2.71 -16.19
CA PRO A 15 15.10 -3.54 -15.58
C PRO A 15 15.74 -4.78 -14.95
N SER A 16 15.51 -4.97 -13.66
CA SER A 16 16.04 -6.12 -12.93
C SER A 16 15.29 -7.40 -13.30
N ALA A 17 16.04 -8.45 -13.62
CA ALA A 17 15.57 -9.83 -13.71
C ALA A 17 16.47 -10.69 -12.79
N PRO A 18 15.94 -11.68 -12.06
CA PRO A 18 15.18 -12.78 -12.66
C PRO A 18 13.80 -12.99 -12.02
N THR A 19 12.80 -13.04 -12.88
CA THR A 19 11.49 -13.57 -12.56
C THR A 19 11.55 -15.10 -12.74
N ASP A 20 11.10 -15.89 -11.77
CA ASP A 20 10.89 -17.33 -11.97
C ASP A 20 10.03 -17.55 -13.23
N GLY A 21 10.26 -18.66 -13.94
CA GLY A 21 9.70 -18.87 -15.29
C GLY A 21 8.16 -18.76 -15.40
N GLU A 22 7.42 -18.83 -14.29
CA GLU A 22 5.97 -18.67 -14.28
C GLU A 22 5.53 -17.19 -14.35
N ASP A 23 6.17 -16.27 -13.63
CA ASP A 23 5.78 -14.85 -13.64
C ASP A 23 6.40 -14.08 -14.82
N ALA A 24 7.40 -14.67 -15.48
CA ALA A 24 7.85 -14.22 -16.79
C ALA A 24 6.70 -14.20 -17.83
N VAL A 25 5.70 -15.07 -17.66
CA VAL A 25 4.48 -15.07 -18.49
C VAL A 25 3.63 -13.82 -18.23
N ALA A 26 3.51 -13.37 -16.98
CA ALA A 26 2.78 -12.16 -16.63
C ALA A 26 3.45 -10.90 -17.23
N ILE A 27 4.78 -10.86 -17.16
CA ILE A 27 5.58 -9.79 -17.79
C ILE A 27 5.44 -9.83 -19.31
N ALA A 28 5.60 -11.00 -19.94
CA ALA A 28 5.47 -11.13 -21.39
C ALA A 28 4.04 -10.76 -21.87
N HIS A 29 3.02 -11.11 -21.08
CA HIS A 29 1.65 -10.70 -21.33
C HIS A 29 1.50 -9.18 -21.31
N LEU A 30 2.02 -8.52 -20.26
CA LEU A 30 2.00 -7.06 -20.13
C LEU A 30 2.65 -6.39 -21.34
N ILE A 31 3.91 -6.71 -21.62
CA ILE A 31 4.67 -6.08 -22.72
C ILE A 31 3.97 -6.31 -24.05
N GLY A 32 3.56 -7.55 -24.34
CA GLY A 32 2.88 -7.86 -25.60
C GLY A 32 1.53 -7.17 -25.74
N ALA A 33 0.78 -6.96 -24.65
CA ALA A 33 -0.48 -6.22 -24.69
C ALA A 33 -0.26 -4.74 -25.00
N LEU A 34 0.71 -4.11 -24.34
CA LEU A 34 1.08 -2.71 -24.57
C LEU A 34 1.57 -2.48 -26.00
N GLU A 35 2.42 -3.36 -26.55
CA GLU A 35 2.89 -3.28 -27.94
C GLU A 35 1.77 -3.41 -28.98
N ARG A 36 0.67 -4.11 -28.64
CA ARG A 36 -0.53 -4.20 -29.49
C ARG A 36 -1.46 -3.00 -29.36
N GLY A 37 -1.13 -2.01 -28.52
CA GLY A 37 -1.94 -0.83 -28.26
C GLY A 37 -3.14 -1.10 -27.34
N VAL A 38 -3.07 -2.13 -26.49
CA VAL A 38 -4.04 -2.28 -25.40
C VAL A 38 -3.82 -1.15 -24.39
N ASP A 39 -4.93 -0.59 -23.90
CA ASP A 39 -4.96 0.36 -22.79
C ASP A 39 -4.11 -0.13 -21.60
N TRP A 40 -3.17 0.70 -21.13
CA TRP A 40 -2.15 0.24 -20.18
C TRP A 40 -2.71 -0.15 -18.80
N PRO A 41 -3.72 0.54 -18.21
CA PRO A 41 -4.36 0.09 -16.98
C PRO A 41 -4.94 -1.31 -17.14
N THR A 42 -5.60 -1.57 -18.27
CA THR A 42 -6.13 -2.90 -18.59
C THR A 42 -5.00 -3.94 -18.62
N ALA A 43 -3.91 -3.67 -19.35
CA ALA A 43 -2.78 -4.58 -19.47
C ALA A 43 -2.09 -4.88 -18.11
N VAL A 44 -1.93 -3.86 -17.26
CA VAL A 44 -1.35 -3.99 -15.91
C VAL A 44 -2.23 -4.85 -15.02
N LEU A 45 -3.55 -4.59 -14.97
CA LEU A 45 -4.47 -5.36 -14.13
C LEU A 45 -4.58 -6.82 -14.57
N GLU A 46 -4.57 -7.09 -15.87
CA GLU A 46 -4.52 -8.45 -16.41
C GLU A 46 -3.23 -9.17 -16.00
N ALA A 47 -2.09 -8.48 -16.05
CA ALA A 47 -0.81 -9.03 -15.60
C ALA A 47 -0.81 -9.32 -14.08
N MET A 48 -1.37 -8.44 -13.25
CA MET A 48 -1.54 -8.68 -11.81
C MET A 48 -2.39 -9.91 -11.50
N SER A 49 -3.44 -10.13 -12.32
CA SER A 49 -4.38 -11.25 -12.18
C SER A 49 -3.68 -12.60 -12.34
N ILE A 50 -2.73 -12.70 -13.28
CA ILE A 50 -2.00 -13.93 -13.56
C ILE A 50 -0.67 -14.06 -12.79
N TRP A 51 -0.22 -13.02 -12.10
CA TRP A 51 0.98 -13.05 -11.25
C TRP A 51 0.82 -13.96 -10.03
N ARG A 52 1.80 -14.85 -9.80
CA ARG A 52 1.74 -15.92 -8.79
C ARG A 52 2.68 -15.72 -7.61
N THR A 53 3.84 -15.12 -7.80
CA THR A 53 4.80 -14.97 -6.70
C THR A 53 4.28 -14.00 -5.66
N ALA A 54 4.18 -14.48 -4.42
CA ALA A 54 3.72 -13.69 -3.29
C ALA A 54 4.79 -12.72 -2.78
N THR A 55 6.06 -13.10 -2.88
CA THR A 55 7.20 -12.29 -2.43
C THR A 55 8.37 -12.44 -3.37
N GLU A 56 9.01 -11.33 -3.77
CA GLU A 56 10.26 -11.36 -4.52
C GLU A 56 11.31 -10.45 -3.88
N THR A 57 12.58 -10.69 -4.18
CA THR A 57 13.68 -9.82 -3.73
C THR A 57 14.34 -9.22 -4.95
N ILE A 58 14.28 -7.89 -5.06
CA ILE A 58 14.87 -7.11 -6.14
C ILE A 58 15.95 -6.22 -5.53
N GLY A 59 17.21 -6.47 -5.90
CA GLY A 59 18.34 -5.83 -5.24
C GLY A 59 18.38 -6.18 -3.76
N ASP A 60 18.28 -5.16 -2.90
CA ASP A 60 18.20 -5.28 -1.44
C ASP A 60 16.75 -5.16 -0.90
N ARG A 61 15.78 -4.88 -1.76
CA ARG A 61 14.37 -4.68 -1.37
C ARG A 61 13.59 -5.99 -1.49
N ARG A 62 13.05 -6.44 -0.36
CA ARG A 62 12.07 -7.54 -0.31
C ARG A 62 10.66 -6.99 -0.52
N ASN A 63 10.07 -7.31 -1.66
CA ASN A 63 8.69 -6.98 -1.99
C ASN A 63 7.77 -8.11 -1.51
N ASN A 64 6.80 -7.78 -0.66
CA ASN A 64 5.76 -8.70 -0.22
C ASN A 64 4.40 -8.22 -0.76
N TYR A 65 3.93 -8.86 -1.82
CA TYR A 65 2.68 -8.53 -2.47
C TYR A 65 1.46 -9.08 -1.72
N PHE A 66 1.62 -10.14 -0.92
CA PHE A 66 0.55 -10.79 -0.18
C PHE A 66 0.85 -10.78 1.31
N VAL A 67 0.58 -9.63 1.93
CA VAL A 67 0.77 -9.41 3.37
C VAL A 67 -0.08 -10.42 4.14
N GLY A 68 0.58 -11.17 5.03
CA GLY A 68 -0.06 -12.25 5.78
C GLY A 68 -0.66 -13.38 4.92
N GLY A 69 -0.28 -13.49 3.65
CA GLY A 69 -0.80 -14.47 2.69
C GLY A 69 -2.18 -14.15 2.12
N GLU A 70 -2.80 -13.03 2.52
CA GLU A 70 -4.21 -12.74 2.24
C GLU A 70 -4.44 -11.31 1.73
N ALA A 71 -3.68 -10.33 2.22
CA ALA A 71 -3.84 -8.92 1.87
C ALA A 71 -2.95 -8.56 0.68
N PHE A 72 -3.57 -8.30 -0.48
CA PHE A 72 -2.88 -7.99 -1.72
C PHE A 72 -2.51 -6.51 -1.80
N ASP A 73 -1.21 -6.21 -1.70
CA ASP A 73 -0.63 -4.90 -1.91
C ASP A 73 -0.49 -4.62 -3.42
N TRP A 74 -1.63 -4.28 -4.02
CA TRP A 74 -1.71 -4.06 -5.47
C TRP A 74 -0.87 -2.87 -5.95
N MET A 75 -0.66 -1.85 -5.11
CA MET A 75 0.18 -0.69 -5.43
C MET A 75 1.65 -1.09 -5.55
N LEU A 76 2.14 -1.94 -4.66
CA LEU A 76 3.51 -2.47 -4.76
C LEU A 76 3.69 -3.31 -6.04
N MET A 77 2.66 -4.07 -6.43
CA MET A 77 2.68 -4.81 -7.70
C MET A 77 2.57 -3.88 -8.92
N ALA A 78 1.82 -2.78 -8.82
CA ALA A 78 1.71 -1.77 -9.86
C ALA A 78 3.07 -1.11 -10.10
N GLU A 79 3.75 -0.67 -9.04
CA GLU A 79 5.13 -0.14 -9.08
C GLU A 79 6.04 -1.09 -9.87
N ARG A 80 6.04 -2.38 -9.50
CA ARG A 80 6.83 -3.42 -10.14
C ARG A 80 6.54 -3.55 -11.64
N LEU A 81 5.26 -3.64 -12.03
CA LEU A 81 4.86 -3.84 -13.42
C LEU A 81 5.10 -2.59 -14.27
N CYS A 82 4.88 -1.40 -13.71
CA CYS A 82 5.20 -0.13 -14.38
C CYS A 82 6.69 0.03 -14.61
N GLU A 83 7.55 -0.38 -13.66
CA GLU A 83 9.00 -0.39 -13.84
C GLU A 83 9.42 -1.29 -15.01
N VAL A 84 8.81 -2.48 -15.13
CA VAL A 84 9.09 -3.42 -16.23
C VAL A 84 8.60 -2.87 -17.58
N ALA A 85 7.42 -2.26 -17.61
CA ALA A 85 6.86 -1.67 -18.82
C ALA A 85 7.68 -0.47 -19.31
N GLY A 86 8.40 0.22 -18.42
CA GLY A 86 9.29 1.33 -18.75
C GLY A 86 8.54 2.42 -19.52
N THR A 87 9.06 2.78 -20.70
CA THR A 87 8.52 3.85 -21.55
C THR A 87 7.26 3.46 -22.33
N LEU A 88 6.74 2.24 -22.17
CA LEU A 88 5.47 1.82 -22.78
C LEU A 88 4.24 2.43 -22.07
N ILE A 89 4.44 2.98 -20.87
CA ILE A 89 3.42 3.70 -20.11
C ILE A 89 3.83 5.18 -20.05
N PRO A 90 2.92 6.15 -20.31
CA PRO A 90 3.22 7.57 -20.15
C PRO A 90 3.73 7.88 -18.74
N ASP A 91 4.83 8.63 -18.65
CA ASP A 91 5.52 8.90 -17.38
C ASP A 91 4.63 9.66 -16.38
N ASP A 92 3.83 10.60 -16.87
CA ASP A 92 2.88 11.40 -16.09
C ASP A 92 1.73 10.55 -15.54
N GLU A 93 1.16 9.68 -16.36
CA GLU A 93 0.10 8.76 -15.92
C GLU A 93 0.63 7.69 -14.95
N ARG A 94 1.86 7.20 -15.15
CA ARG A 94 2.54 6.31 -14.21
C ARG A 94 2.76 7.01 -12.87
N GLU A 95 3.32 8.21 -12.89
CA GLU A 95 3.56 9.00 -11.69
C GLU A 95 2.25 9.24 -10.93
N GLU A 96 1.21 9.68 -11.64
CA GLU A 96 -0.12 9.89 -11.10
C GLU A 96 -0.66 8.63 -10.43
N LEU A 97 -0.61 7.46 -11.07
CA LEU A 97 -1.02 6.20 -10.45
C LEU A 97 -0.23 5.92 -9.18
N LEU A 98 1.11 5.97 -9.22
CA LEU A 98 1.95 5.53 -8.11
C LEU A 98 1.89 6.48 -6.91
N PHE A 99 1.64 7.77 -7.12
CA PHE A 99 1.52 8.76 -6.04
C PHE A 99 0.10 8.91 -5.49
N SER A 100 -0.91 8.88 -6.35
CA SER A 100 -2.29 9.21 -5.96
C SER A 100 -3.26 8.02 -6.04
N GLY A 101 -2.81 6.88 -6.58
CA GLY A 101 -3.64 5.69 -6.79
C GLY A 101 -4.69 5.86 -7.88
N ARG A 102 -4.53 6.87 -8.76
CA ARG A 102 -5.51 7.19 -9.81
C ARG A 102 -5.08 6.63 -11.16
N PHE A 103 -6.01 5.93 -11.81
CA PHE A 103 -5.88 5.63 -13.23
C PHE A 103 -6.25 6.85 -14.09
N PRO A 104 -5.85 6.89 -15.36
CA PRO A 104 -6.27 7.93 -16.30
C PRO A 104 -7.79 8.01 -16.42
N GLU A 105 -8.34 9.19 -16.71
CA GLU A 105 -9.79 9.40 -16.85
C GLU A 105 -10.44 8.52 -17.94
N SER A 106 -9.65 8.06 -18.92
CA SER A 106 -10.10 7.14 -19.96
C SER A 106 -10.37 5.73 -19.47
N PHE A 107 -9.85 5.36 -18.30
CA PHE A 107 -10.03 4.03 -17.74
C PHE A 107 -11.33 3.92 -16.95
N ASP A 108 -12.13 2.92 -17.29
CA ASP A 108 -13.35 2.59 -16.55
C ASP A 108 -13.02 1.81 -15.28
N ALA A 109 -13.11 2.50 -14.15
CA ALA A 109 -12.94 1.98 -12.80
C ALA A 109 -13.80 0.74 -12.49
N GLU A 110 -14.98 0.60 -13.08
CA GLU A 110 -15.88 -0.53 -12.82
C GLU A 110 -15.26 -1.86 -13.30
N ARG A 111 -14.36 -1.79 -14.29
CA ARG A 111 -13.63 -2.96 -14.82
C ARG A 111 -12.54 -3.48 -13.89
N PHE A 112 -12.14 -2.70 -12.88
CA PHE A 112 -11.03 -3.05 -11.99
C PHE A 112 -11.19 -4.45 -11.38
N LYS A 113 -12.37 -4.74 -10.81
CA LYS A 113 -12.67 -6.04 -10.19
C LYS A 113 -12.67 -7.19 -11.20
N GLU A 114 -13.21 -6.95 -12.38
CA GLU A 114 -13.30 -7.96 -13.44
C GLU A 114 -11.89 -8.36 -13.93
N LEU A 115 -11.07 -7.36 -14.25
CA LEU A 115 -9.72 -7.55 -14.76
C LEU A 115 -8.79 -8.20 -13.72
N LEU A 116 -8.86 -7.71 -12.48
CA LEU A 116 -8.03 -8.22 -11.40
C LEU A 116 -8.44 -9.64 -10.97
N GLY A 117 -9.72 -9.98 -11.13
CA GLY A 117 -10.27 -11.29 -10.76
C GLY A 117 -10.66 -11.41 -9.28
N ALA A 118 -11.59 -12.31 -8.98
CA ALA A 118 -12.25 -12.38 -7.68
C ALA A 118 -11.27 -12.61 -6.50
N GLN A 119 -10.27 -13.48 -6.66
CA GLN A 119 -9.33 -13.80 -5.59
C GLN A 119 -8.44 -12.59 -5.24
N LYS A 120 -7.84 -11.96 -6.25
CA LYS A 120 -6.98 -10.78 -6.08
C LYS A 120 -7.78 -9.58 -5.61
N HIS A 121 -9.02 -9.42 -6.07
CA HIS A 121 -9.93 -8.39 -5.57
C HIS A 121 -10.28 -8.60 -4.08
N SER A 122 -10.54 -9.83 -3.64
CA SER A 122 -10.68 -10.12 -2.20
C SER A 122 -9.41 -9.77 -1.43
N GLY A 123 -8.24 -10.06 -1.99
CA GLY A 123 -6.97 -9.65 -1.40
C GLY A 123 -6.81 -8.13 -1.32
N PHE A 124 -7.23 -7.40 -2.36
CA PHE A 124 -7.24 -5.94 -2.38
C PHE A 124 -8.10 -5.38 -1.24
N LEU A 125 -9.31 -5.93 -1.02
CA LEU A 125 -10.17 -5.53 0.09
C LEU A 125 -9.53 -5.85 1.45
N ASN A 126 -8.87 -7.01 1.58
CA ASN A 126 -8.13 -7.36 2.80
C ASN A 126 -7.01 -6.37 3.09
N TYR A 127 -6.28 -5.91 2.07
CA TYR A 127 -5.24 -4.90 2.22
C TYR A 127 -5.84 -3.54 2.59
N TYR A 128 -6.89 -3.11 1.88
CA TYR A 128 -7.55 -1.84 2.16
C TYR A 128 -8.06 -1.77 3.61
N TYR A 129 -8.84 -2.76 4.05
CA TYR A 129 -9.38 -2.74 5.41
C TYR A 129 -8.36 -3.11 6.49
N GLY A 130 -7.44 -4.02 6.17
CA GLY A 130 -6.52 -4.58 7.16
C GLY A 130 -5.20 -3.82 7.31
N VAL A 131 -4.83 -3.00 6.34
CA VAL A 131 -3.60 -2.17 6.39
C VAL A 131 -3.97 -0.70 6.34
N VAL A 132 -4.58 -0.24 5.24
CA VAL A 132 -4.83 1.19 5.00
C VAL A 132 -5.81 1.79 6.03
N VAL A 133 -6.95 1.15 6.24
CA VAL A 133 -7.96 1.61 7.22
C VAL A 133 -7.47 1.42 8.65
N GLU A 134 -6.67 0.38 8.92
CA GLU A 134 -6.12 0.13 10.26
C GLU A 134 -5.10 1.21 10.66
N GLU A 135 -4.22 1.62 9.75
CA GLU A 135 -3.30 2.74 9.93
C GLU A 135 -4.05 4.06 10.13
N ALA A 136 -5.06 4.33 9.30
CA ALA A 136 -5.89 5.53 9.43
C ALA A 136 -6.65 5.58 10.76
N LEU A 137 -7.10 4.42 11.27
CA LEU A 137 -7.70 4.32 12.60
C LEU A 137 -6.70 4.71 13.70
N GLN A 138 -5.45 4.23 13.63
CA GLN A 138 -4.41 4.59 14.60
C GLN A 138 -4.20 6.11 14.62
N LEU A 139 -4.03 6.72 13.44
CA LEU A 139 -3.89 8.16 13.29
C LEU A 139 -5.10 8.94 13.84
N ALA A 140 -6.33 8.47 13.56
CA ALA A 140 -7.55 9.10 14.07
C ALA A 140 -7.57 9.14 15.61
N VAL A 141 -7.24 8.01 16.24
CA VAL A 141 -7.23 7.92 17.70
C VAL A 141 -6.08 8.74 18.30
N GLU A 142 -4.90 8.71 17.69
CA GLU A 142 -3.76 9.53 18.11
C GLU A 142 -4.08 11.02 18.06
N ARG A 143 -4.71 11.50 16.99
CA ARG A 143 -5.19 12.90 16.87
C ARG A 143 -6.18 13.26 17.96
N GLU A 144 -7.10 12.37 18.31
CA GLU A 144 -8.01 12.61 19.42
C GLU A 144 -7.30 12.68 20.78
N VAL A 145 -6.26 11.85 20.98
CA VAL A 145 -5.45 11.87 22.21
C VAL A 145 -4.69 13.20 22.29
N HIS A 146 -4.00 13.57 21.22
CA HIS A 146 -3.27 14.83 21.10
C HIS A 146 -4.19 16.04 21.37
N LYS A 147 -5.37 16.10 20.71
CA LYS A 147 -6.34 17.19 20.89
C LYS A 147 -6.82 17.33 22.34
N ARG A 148 -7.03 16.21 23.04
CA ARG A 148 -7.40 16.22 24.47
C ARG A 148 -6.24 16.71 25.35
N ALA A 149 -5.02 16.27 25.09
CA ALA A 149 -3.84 16.71 25.84
C ALA A 149 -3.62 18.23 25.71
N VAL A 150 -3.71 18.76 24.48
CA VAL A 150 -3.63 20.20 24.21
C VAL A 150 -4.74 20.97 24.92
N SER A 151 -5.98 20.48 24.88
CA SER A 151 -7.12 21.13 25.54
C SER A 151 -6.97 21.18 27.07
N ASN A 152 -6.27 20.21 27.65
CA ASN A 152 -5.99 20.12 29.09
C ASN A 152 -4.71 20.88 29.51
N GLY A 153 -4.09 21.65 28.61
CA GLY A 153 -2.88 22.42 28.90
C GLY A 153 -1.59 21.58 29.01
N ASN A 154 -1.64 20.28 28.70
CA ASN A 154 -0.49 19.39 28.74
C ASN A 154 0.21 19.39 27.37
N GLN A 155 1.12 20.34 27.17
CA GLN A 155 1.84 20.52 25.89
C GLN A 155 3.13 19.68 25.79
N TYR A 156 3.55 19.01 26.86
CA TYR A 156 4.87 18.35 26.99
C TYR A 156 4.79 16.82 26.99
N GLN A 157 3.86 16.23 26.23
CA GLN A 157 3.82 14.77 26.06
C GLN A 157 4.36 14.45 24.66
N GLY A 158 5.53 13.81 24.62
CA GLY A 158 6.29 13.62 23.37
C GLY A 158 5.82 12.45 22.51
N ASP A 159 5.06 11.51 23.08
CA ASP A 159 4.55 10.33 22.37
C ASP A 159 3.10 10.03 22.78
N PHE A 160 2.17 10.21 21.84
CA PHE A 160 0.74 9.91 22.01
C PHE A 160 0.36 8.55 21.43
N SER A 161 1.30 7.86 20.78
CA SER A 161 1.07 6.58 20.12
C SER A 161 0.74 5.48 21.13
N GLU A 162 1.45 5.41 22.26
CA GLU A 162 1.20 4.40 23.31
C GLU A 162 -0.25 4.44 23.84
N GLU A 163 -0.78 5.64 24.08
CA GLU A 163 -2.17 5.80 24.51
C GLU A 163 -3.17 5.44 23.38
N ALA A 164 -2.84 5.74 22.12
CA ALA A 164 -3.67 5.35 20.98
C ALA A 164 -3.72 3.83 20.81
N TYR A 165 -2.57 3.16 20.88
CA TYR A 165 -2.46 1.70 20.84
C TYR A 165 -3.23 1.05 21.98
N PHE A 166 -3.11 1.57 23.21
CA PHE A 166 -3.86 1.05 24.35
C PHE A 166 -5.38 1.20 24.18
N ARG A 167 -5.85 2.30 23.56
CA ARG A 167 -7.29 2.51 23.31
C ARG A 167 -7.86 1.56 22.26
N ILE A 168 -7.09 1.25 21.23
CA ILE A 168 -7.53 0.38 20.14
C ILE A 168 -7.40 -1.09 20.54
N TYR A 169 -6.21 -1.49 21.02
CA TYR A 169 -5.79 -2.89 21.19
C TYR A 169 -5.75 -3.38 22.64
N ARG A 170 -5.95 -2.48 23.62
CA ARG A 170 -5.87 -2.77 25.07
C ARG A 170 -4.50 -3.22 25.57
N ARG A 171 -3.45 -2.94 24.79
CA ARG A 171 -2.05 -3.30 25.05
C ARG A 171 -1.13 -2.22 24.52
N SER A 172 0.10 -2.17 25.04
CA SER A 172 1.12 -1.22 24.58
C SER A 172 1.67 -1.60 23.21
N LEU A 173 2.25 -0.64 22.50
CA LEU A 173 2.93 -0.91 21.22
C LEU A 173 4.06 -1.93 21.42
N THR A 174 4.83 -1.78 22.50
CA THR A 174 5.94 -2.68 22.84
C THR A 174 5.49 -4.14 22.99
N GLU A 175 4.39 -4.38 23.71
CA GLU A 175 3.84 -5.73 23.89
C GLU A 175 3.36 -6.34 22.57
N LEU A 176 2.70 -5.54 21.73
CA LEU A 176 2.17 -5.99 20.45
C LEU A 176 3.29 -6.31 19.45
N LEU A 177 4.34 -5.49 19.41
CA LEU A 177 5.53 -5.75 18.60
C LEU A 177 6.28 -7.01 19.05
N GLN A 178 6.39 -7.25 20.36
CA GLN A 178 7.01 -8.46 20.88
C GLN A 178 6.26 -9.71 20.44
N ASP A 179 4.93 -9.71 20.57
CA ASP A 179 4.09 -10.83 20.14
C ASP A 179 4.18 -11.05 18.62
N PHE A 180 4.12 -9.97 17.84
CA PHE A 180 4.27 -10.02 16.38
C PHE A 180 5.63 -10.60 15.96
N CYS A 181 6.73 -10.09 16.51
CA CYS A 181 8.06 -10.59 16.19
C CYS A 181 8.24 -12.06 16.60
N ALA A 182 7.69 -12.46 17.75
CA ALA A 182 7.73 -13.84 18.20
C ALA A 182 6.93 -14.78 17.29
N GLU A 183 5.76 -14.35 16.81
CA GLU A 183 4.92 -15.12 15.88
C GLU A 183 5.54 -15.24 14.49
N MET A 184 6.16 -14.15 13.99
CA MET A 184 6.77 -14.11 12.66
C MET A 184 8.21 -14.65 12.63
N GLY A 185 8.81 -14.93 13.78
CA GLY A 185 10.21 -15.36 13.90
C GLY A 185 11.23 -14.26 13.58
N TYR A 186 10.86 -12.99 13.77
CA TYR A 186 11.75 -11.85 13.57
C TYR A 186 12.60 -11.56 14.80
N ILE A 187 13.85 -11.13 14.58
CA ILE A 187 14.71 -10.64 15.65
C ILE A 187 14.26 -9.21 15.99
N ASN A 188 13.92 -8.97 17.25
CA ASN A 188 13.50 -7.64 17.72
C ASN A 188 14.73 -6.74 17.91
N GLU A 189 15.23 -6.15 16.82
CA GLU A 189 16.35 -5.19 16.83
C GLU A 189 15.89 -3.72 16.94
N GLY A 190 14.61 -3.48 17.21
CA GLY A 190 14.05 -2.12 17.34
C GLY A 190 13.87 -1.36 16.02
N VAL A 191 14.17 -1.99 14.88
CA VAL A 191 13.93 -1.45 13.54
C VAL A 191 13.21 -2.52 12.71
N ILE A 192 12.09 -2.14 12.09
CA ILE A 192 11.37 -2.99 11.15
C ILE A 192 11.37 -2.32 9.77
N SER A 193 11.51 -3.12 8.72
CA SER A 193 11.41 -2.64 7.33
C SER A 193 9.99 -2.19 6.99
N LEU A 194 9.80 -1.41 5.93
CA LEU A 194 8.47 -1.00 5.47
C LEU A 194 7.55 -2.21 5.21
N SER A 195 8.08 -3.29 4.63
CA SER A 195 7.33 -4.53 4.42
C SER A 195 6.88 -5.16 5.75
N GLN A 196 7.74 -5.16 6.76
CA GLN A 196 7.40 -5.61 8.11
C GLN A 196 6.40 -4.69 8.81
N CYS A 197 6.43 -3.37 8.57
CA CYS A 197 5.40 -2.45 9.06
C CYS A 197 4.01 -2.82 8.52
N LYS A 198 3.89 -3.11 7.21
CA LYS A 198 2.62 -3.53 6.60
C LYS A 198 2.14 -4.88 7.17
N GLU A 199 3.06 -5.82 7.37
CA GLU A 199 2.75 -7.10 8.05
C GLU A 199 2.26 -6.89 9.48
N PHE A 200 2.89 -5.98 10.22
CA PHE A 200 2.47 -5.64 11.58
C PHE A 200 1.09 -5.00 11.61
N LEU A 201 0.80 -4.05 10.70
CA LEU A 201 -0.54 -3.44 10.58
C LEU A 201 -1.61 -4.51 10.30
N TYR A 202 -1.36 -5.41 9.34
CA TYR A 202 -2.30 -6.48 9.04
C TYR A 202 -2.47 -7.46 10.22
N TRP A 203 -1.39 -7.73 10.95
CA TRP A 203 -1.45 -8.52 12.18
C TRP A 203 -2.28 -7.83 13.26
N LEU A 204 -2.13 -6.52 13.45
CA LEU A 204 -2.92 -5.71 14.39
C LEU A 204 -4.40 -5.69 14.02
N PHE A 205 -4.73 -5.59 12.74
CA PHE A 205 -6.11 -5.73 12.26
C PHE A 205 -6.70 -7.08 12.67
N LYS A 206 -6.00 -8.19 12.37
CA LYS A 206 -6.45 -9.55 12.76
C LYS A 206 -6.57 -9.70 14.27
N TYR A 207 -5.61 -9.16 15.02
CA TYR A 207 -5.66 -9.11 16.48
C TYR A 207 -6.90 -8.37 16.98
N ARG A 208 -7.18 -7.16 16.46
CA ARG A 208 -8.36 -6.35 16.81
C ARG A 208 -9.67 -7.05 16.49
N MET A 209 -9.76 -7.74 15.35
CA MET A 209 -10.93 -8.55 14.98
C MET A 209 -11.22 -9.66 15.98
N ARG A 210 -10.17 -10.29 16.54
CA ARG A 210 -10.30 -11.36 17.52
C ARG A 210 -10.72 -10.86 18.90
N ILE A 211 -10.21 -9.70 19.33
CA ILE A 211 -10.42 -9.20 20.70
C ILE A 211 -11.60 -8.25 20.87
N SER A 212 -12.20 -7.78 19.78
CA SER A 212 -13.30 -6.79 19.80
C SER A 212 -14.65 -7.43 19.47
N ASP A 213 -15.73 -6.90 20.06
CA ASP A 213 -17.08 -7.24 19.61
C ASP A 213 -17.41 -6.61 18.24
N LYS A 214 -18.47 -7.10 17.59
CA LYS A 214 -18.88 -6.65 16.25
C LYS A 214 -19.22 -5.16 16.17
N ALA A 215 -19.77 -4.58 17.24
CA ALA A 215 -20.13 -3.17 17.26
C ALA A 215 -18.88 -2.28 17.33
N LYS A 216 -17.90 -2.66 18.17
CA LYS A 216 -16.61 -2.00 18.24
C LYS A 216 -15.84 -2.11 16.91
N VAL A 217 -15.80 -3.30 16.31
CA VAL A 217 -15.20 -3.50 14.97
C VAL A 217 -15.79 -2.52 13.95
N ALA A 218 -17.12 -2.47 13.82
CA ALA A 218 -17.78 -1.58 12.87
C ALA A 218 -17.60 -0.08 13.20
N SER A 219 -17.52 0.29 14.48
CA SER A 219 -17.26 1.66 14.90
C SER A 219 -15.84 2.10 14.54
N ASP A 220 -14.86 1.27 14.87
CA ASP A 220 -13.44 1.56 14.63
C ASP A 220 -13.16 1.59 13.11
N THR A 221 -13.71 0.65 12.32
CA THR A 221 -13.58 0.68 10.86
C THR A 221 -14.20 1.94 10.25
N ARG A 222 -15.39 2.37 10.70
CA ARG A 222 -15.98 3.65 10.26
C ARG A 222 -15.11 4.85 10.61
N LYS A 223 -14.46 4.84 11.77
CA LYS A 223 -13.54 5.89 12.19
C LYS A 223 -12.32 5.96 11.27
N GLY A 224 -11.69 4.82 10.96
CA GLY A 224 -10.57 4.77 10.02
C GLY A 224 -10.95 5.29 8.63
N ILE A 225 -12.10 4.87 8.09
CA ILE A 225 -12.61 5.37 6.79
C ILE A 225 -12.87 6.88 6.83
N ALA A 226 -13.48 7.39 7.91
CA ALA A 226 -13.70 8.83 8.06
C ALA A 226 -12.37 9.60 8.06
N GLN A 227 -11.36 9.07 8.73
CA GLN A 227 -10.03 9.69 8.76
C GLN A 227 -9.38 9.73 7.36
N LEU A 228 -9.53 8.69 6.55
CA LEU A 228 -9.05 8.68 5.16
C LEU A 228 -9.72 9.77 4.32
N ARG A 229 -11.05 9.95 4.47
CA ARG A 229 -11.80 11.01 3.78
C ARG A 229 -11.31 12.40 4.16
N GLU A 230 -11.10 12.66 5.45
CA GLU A 230 -10.56 13.93 5.92
C GLU A 230 -9.16 14.22 5.36
N ILE A 231 -8.29 13.20 5.24
CA ILE A 231 -6.96 13.35 4.66
C ILE A 231 -7.06 13.69 3.18
N ALA A 232 -7.93 12.99 2.44
CA ALA A 232 -8.17 13.25 1.02
C ALA A 232 -8.72 14.67 0.76
N GLU A 233 -9.61 15.18 1.62
CA GLU A 233 -10.15 16.53 1.53
C GLU A 233 -9.13 17.63 1.88
N ALA A 234 -8.16 17.32 2.75
CA ALA A 234 -7.14 18.26 3.20
C ALA A 234 -5.96 18.43 2.22
N GLN A 235 -5.81 17.53 1.24
CA GLN A 235 -4.83 17.70 0.18
C GLN A 235 -5.33 18.76 -0.83
N PRO A 236 -4.54 19.82 -1.12
CA PRO A 236 -4.94 20.81 -2.09
C PRO A 236 -5.15 20.14 -3.45
N GLN A 237 -6.35 20.31 -4.01
CA GLN A 237 -6.80 19.79 -5.29
C GLN A 237 -5.86 20.26 -6.42
N THR A 238 -4.82 19.49 -6.75
CA THR A 238 -4.19 19.54 -8.06
C THR A 238 -4.97 18.62 -8.99
N GLY A 239 -5.96 19.19 -9.70
CA GLY A 239 -6.70 18.50 -10.77
C GLY A 239 -7.79 17.56 -10.28
N GLY A 240 -9.05 17.95 -10.45
CA GLY A 240 -10.21 17.16 -10.04
C GLY A 240 -10.41 15.91 -10.88
N GLY A 241 -10.54 14.76 -10.21
CA GLY A 241 -10.89 13.48 -10.80
C GLY A 241 -10.91 12.41 -9.70
N TYR A 242 -12.09 11.87 -9.42
CA TYR A 242 -12.37 10.93 -8.33
C TYR A 242 -11.52 9.65 -8.48
N ALA A 243 -10.94 9.14 -7.39
CA ALA A 243 -10.38 7.79 -7.37
C ALA A 243 -11.52 6.77 -7.65
N PRO A 244 -11.25 5.62 -8.31
CA PRO A 244 -12.21 4.54 -8.39
C PRO A 244 -12.75 4.28 -6.98
N GLU A 245 -14.07 4.27 -6.84
CA GLU A 245 -14.76 4.26 -5.54
C GLU A 245 -14.02 3.36 -4.55
N GLN A 246 -13.44 3.99 -3.52
CA GLN A 246 -13.01 3.24 -2.34
C GLN A 246 -14.23 2.42 -1.88
N PRO A 247 -14.05 1.14 -1.53
CA PRO A 247 -15.17 0.21 -1.32
C PRO A 247 -16.19 0.67 -0.28
#